data_AF-A0AAV4GXM7-F1
#
_entry.id   AF-A0AAV4GXM7-F1
#
_cell.length_a   1.000
_cell.length_b   1.000
_cell.length_c   1.000
_cell.angle_alpha   90.00
_cell.angle_beta   90.00
_cell.angle_gamma   90.00
#
_symmetry.space_group_name_H-M   'P 1'
#
loop_
_entity.id
_entity.type
_entity.pdbx_description
1 polymer ?
#
loop_
_entity_poly.entity_id
_entity_poly.type
_entity_poly.pdbx_seq_one_letter_code
_entity_poly.pdbx_strand_id
1 'polypeptide(L)'
;MSKRGKIKSKTVQSTINNKDIMELFRGAIGAGEGADLNIKIVYPKYLKIVEHCTRYLCLLGALRDSAVMKHFPTETKHLVGYVSSLRKQAAELFAAPNFAALHPSDHSQPGGLSVDYQAITEAENNAFAEVYKAIKHSNLVNTVVVTCKNLIPHKKALQASTTLHDRFLVRSAGLSFAPLPGLPAVNFKQIYISDRLSPQDRQFVLITLHKMFTISHDVYEAMTLPDIDVDEFVQVIIGSLDEVKKRIPRCEEAFDKIRDSVDLLKGNFKGYYRDYVASNNPTIIMENFVLDVSRATKSSPKVTAQFRRIIGHYRKLAAQQAHHPQMQSLFAQVDKNFQELEQRSRKADNASESEGSDTSTDDTSGSAAEDDEKAAYGTAPTRSKDTGADMAKEERDAARRREKN
;
A
#
# COMPACT_ATOMS: atom_id res chain seq x y z
N MET A 1 -20.99 -69.97 -19.88
CA MET A 1 -19.65 -69.34 -19.83
C MET A 1 -19.81 -67.89 -20.29
N SER A 2 -19.87 -66.90 -19.39
CA SER A 2 -18.72 -66.07 -18.92
C SER A 2 -18.29 -65.04 -19.99
N LYS A 3 -18.23 -63.71 -19.79
CA LYS A 3 -18.44 -62.79 -18.66
C LYS A 3 -18.60 -61.38 -19.27
N ARG A 4 -19.46 -60.54 -18.66
CA ARG A 4 -19.53 -59.08 -18.88
C ARG A 4 -18.19 -58.43 -18.47
N GLY A 5 -17.57 -57.66 -19.36
CA GLY A 5 -16.42 -56.80 -19.05
C GLY A 5 -16.88 -55.47 -18.44
N LYS A 6 -16.64 -55.28 -17.15
CA LYS A 6 -16.71 -53.98 -16.47
C LYS A 6 -15.49 -53.16 -16.88
N ILE A 7 -15.66 -52.05 -17.61
CA ILE A 7 -14.64 -51.00 -17.68
C ILE A 7 -14.90 -50.06 -16.50
N LYS A 8 -13.97 -50.10 -15.54
CA LYS A 8 -13.98 -49.27 -14.34
C LYS A 8 -13.64 -47.84 -14.74
N SER A 9 -14.61 -46.94 -14.58
CA SER A 9 -14.35 -45.51 -14.37
C SER A 9 -13.44 -45.37 -13.15
N LYS A 10 -12.16 -45.02 -13.39
CA LYS A 10 -11.22 -44.63 -12.33
C LYS A 10 -11.28 -43.11 -12.21
N THR A 11 -12.14 -42.66 -11.31
CA THR A 11 -11.82 -41.72 -10.24
C THR A 11 -10.60 -40.83 -10.50
N VAL A 12 -10.84 -39.70 -11.17
CA VAL A 12 -10.01 -38.49 -11.05
C VAL A 12 -10.55 -37.74 -9.83
N GLN A 13 -10.10 -38.13 -8.64
CA GLN A 13 -10.48 -37.47 -7.40
C GLN A 13 -9.30 -37.55 -6.44
N SER A 14 -9.01 -36.38 -5.85
CA SER A 14 -8.15 -36.12 -4.69
C SER A 14 -6.61 -36.08 -4.88
N THR A 15 -6.12 -35.12 -5.68
CA THR A 15 -4.86 -34.42 -5.35
C THR A 15 -4.81 -33.00 -5.93
N ILE A 16 -5.82 -32.18 -5.64
CA ILE A 16 -5.72 -30.72 -5.82
C ILE A 16 -4.88 -30.22 -4.64
N ASN A 17 -3.61 -29.91 -4.88
CA ASN A 17 -2.63 -29.61 -3.84
C ASN A 17 -2.87 -28.22 -3.23
N ASN A 18 -2.33 -27.96 -2.04
CA ASN A 18 -2.29 -26.60 -1.45
C ASN A 18 -1.60 -25.56 -2.37
N LYS A 19 -0.77 -26.03 -3.33
CA LYS A 19 -0.21 -25.20 -4.40
C LYS A 19 -1.29 -24.56 -5.28
N ASP A 20 -2.35 -25.29 -5.60
CA ASP A 20 -3.35 -24.85 -6.59
C ASP A 20 -4.14 -23.63 -6.09
N ILE A 21 -4.46 -23.59 -4.79
CA ILE A 21 -5.10 -22.43 -4.17
C ILE A 21 -4.16 -21.22 -4.26
N MET A 22 -2.89 -21.39 -3.88
CA MET A 22 -1.91 -20.30 -3.89
C MET A 22 -1.57 -19.81 -5.31
N GLU A 23 -1.51 -20.69 -6.29
CA GLU A 23 -1.35 -20.35 -7.70
C GLU A 23 -2.58 -19.62 -8.23
N LEU A 24 -3.79 -20.01 -7.80
CA LEU A 24 -5.04 -19.31 -8.10
C LEU A 24 -5.06 -17.91 -7.48
N PHE A 25 -4.57 -17.74 -6.24
CA PHE A 25 -4.38 -16.41 -5.64
C PHE A 25 -3.33 -15.59 -6.39
N ARG A 26 -2.16 -16.16 -6.71
CA ARG A 26 -1.11 -15.44 -7.45
C ARG A 26 -1.56 -15.07 -8.85
N GLY A 27 -2.28 -15.95 -9.53
CA GLY A 27 -2.90 -15.70 -10.84
C GLY A 27 -3.93 -14.59 -10.77
N ALA A 28 -4.85 -14.64 -9.81
CA ALA A 28 -5.88 -13.61 -9.63
C ALA A 28 -5.33 -12.26 -9.16
N ILE A 29 -4.17 -12.23 -8.50
CA ILE A 29 -3.47 -10.99 -8.13
C ILE A 29 -2.58 -10.47 -9.29
N GLY A 30 -2.54 -11.17 -10.44
CA GLY A 30 -1.68 -10.82 -11.56
C GLY A 30 -0.18 -10.95 -11.25
N ALA A 31 0.17 -11.76 -10.24
CA ALA A 31 1.53 -12.00 -9.76
C ALA A 31 2.14 -13.30 -10.31
N GLY A 32 1.46 -13.99 -11.23
CA GLY A 32 2.01 -15.12 -11.97
C GLY A 32 2.93 -14.66 -13.09
N GLU A 33 4.04 -15.38 -13.32
CA GLU A 33 4.83 -15.22 -14.55
C GLU A 33 3.92 -15.57 -15.74
N GLY A 34 3.57 -14.57 -16.55
CA GLY A 34 2.64 -14.72 -17.68
C GLY A 34 1.19 -14.32 -17.42
N ALA A 35 0.87 -13.65 -16.30
CA ALA A 35 -0.44 -13.05 -16.13
C ALA A 35 -0.63 -11.90 -17.14
N ASP A 36 -1.58 -12.07 -18.06
CA ASP A 36 -1.99 -11.02 -18.99
C ASP A 36 -2.48 -9.81 -18.19
N LEU A 37 -1.82 -8.66 -18.40
CA LEU A 37 -2.27 -7.43 -17.77
C LEU A 37 -3.67 -7.11 -18.31
N ASN A 38 -4.63 -6.94 -17.41
CA ASN A 38 -5.95 -6.50 -17.79
C ASN A 38 -5.88 -5.02 -18.21
N ILE A 39 -5.74 -4.79 -19.52
CA ILE A 39 -5.52 -3.47 -20.13
C ILE A 39 -6.58 -2.44 -19.72
N LYS A 40 -7.82 -2.87 -19.50
CA LYS A 40 -8.93 -2.03 -19.03
C LYS A 40 -8.66 -1.39 -17.66
N ILE A 41 -7.82 -2.03 -16.85
CA ILE A 41 -7.48 -1.61 -15.49
C ILE A 41 -6.17 -0.83 -15.49
N VAL A 42 -5.15 -1.36 -16.18
CA VAL A 42 -3.80 -0.81 -16.12
C VAL A 42 -3.61 0.40 -17.03
N TYR A 43 -4.35 0.53 -18.14
CA TYR A 43 -4.22 1.67 -19.04
C TYR A 43 -4.70 2.99 -18.41
N PRO A 44 -5.89 3.09 -17.77
CA PRO A 44 -6.27 4.30 -17.04
C PRO A 44 -5.30 4.68 -15.92
N LYS A 45 -4.73 3.67 -15.25
CA LYS A 45 -3.72 3.86 -14.20
C LYS A 45 -2.42 4.41 -14.77
N TYR A 46 -1.96 3.87 -15.90
CA TYR A 46 -0.82 4.40 -16.67
C TYR A 46 -1.03 5.88 -17.02
N LEU A 47 -2.20 6.24 -17.57
CA LEU A 47 -2.50 7.62 -17.94
C LEU A 47 -2.41 8.58 -16.74
N LYS A 48 -2.92 8.17 -15.57
CA LYS A 48 -2.78 8.95 -14.33
C LYS A 48 -1.32 9.13 -13.92
N ILE A 49 -0.52 8.06 -13.96
CA ILE A 49 0.92 8.14 -13.63
C ILE A 49 1.62 9.13 -14.57
N VAL A 50 1.37 9.04 -15.88
CA VAL A 50 1.94 9.95 -16.89
C VAL A 50 1.50 11.39 -16.64
N GLU A 51 0.22 11.63 -16.40
CA GLU A 51 -0.32 12.97 -16.12
C GLU A 51 0.36 13.59 -14.89
N HIS A 52 0.37 12.88 -13.76
CA HIS A 52 0.92 13.41 -12.52
C HIS A 52 2.45 13.55 -12.58
N CYS A 53 3.18 12.63 -13.22
CA CYS A 53 4.61 12.80 -13.45
C CYS A 53 4.90 14.02 -14.34
N THR A 54 4.10 14.23 -15.39
CA THR A 54 4.22 15.41 -16.26
C THR A 54 3.97 16.70 -15.47
N ARG A 55 2.91 16.74 -14.66
CA ARG A 55 2.61 17.88 -13.77
C ARG A 55 3.75 18.14 -12.77
N TYR A 56 4.36 17.08 -12.24
CA TYR A 56 5.52 17.18 -11.35
C TYR A 56 6.73 17.80 -12.06
N LEU A 57 7.04 17.38 -13.29
CA LEU A 57 8.11 17.97 -14.10
C LEU A 57 7.83 19.42 -14.50
N CYS A 58 6.57 19.77 -14.75
CA CYS A 58 6.16 21.15 -14.98
C CYS A 58 6.35 21.99 -13.72
N LEU A 59 6.00 21.48 -12.53
CA LEU A 59 6.23 22.15 -11.25
C LEU A 59 7.72 22.42 -11.02
N LEU A 60 8.60 21.43 -11.25
CA LEU A 60 10.04 21.62 -11.10
C LEU A 60 10.59 22.64 -12.12
N GLY A 61 10.05 22.65 -13.34
CA GLY A 61 10.37 23.68 -14.34
C GLY A 61 9.93 25.07 -13.90
N ALA A 62 8.72 25.21 -13.36
CA ALA A 62 8.21 26.47 -12.84
C ALA A 62 9.03 26.97 -11.63
N LEU A 63 9.46 26.07 -10.73
CA LEU A 63 10.38 26.40 -9.65
C LEU A 63 11.70 26.92 -10.22
N ARG A 64 12.32 26.19 -11.16
CA ARG A 64 13.58 26.57 -11.83
C ARG A 64 13.52 27.96 -12.45
N ASP A 65 12.42 28.28 -13.11
CA ASP A 65 12.25 29.55 -13.85
C ASP A 65 11.73 30.69 -12.97
N SER A 66 11.42 30.42 -11.69
CA SER A 66 10.83 31.40 -10.78
C SER A 66 11.79 32.55 -10.43
N ALA A 67 11.20 33.69 -10.05
CA ALA A 67 11.97 34.82 -9.52
C ALA A 67 12.76 34.43 -8.26
N VAL A 68 12.20 33.58 -7.40
CA VAL A 68 12.84 33.03 -6.19
C VAL A 68 14.20 32.42 -6.52
N MET A 69 14.25 31.54 -7.53
CA MET A 69 15.47 30.82 -7.88
C MET A 69 16.57 31.71 -8.48
N LYS A 70 16.22 32.91 -9.01
CA LYS A 70 17.23 33.88 -9.49
C LYS A 70 18.17 34.36 -8.38
N HIS A 71 17.74 34.31 -7.12
CA HIS A 71 18.58 34.64 -5.96
C HIS A 71 19.58 33.53 -5.59
N PHE A 72 19.45 32.35 -6.19
CA PHE A 72 20.16 31.11 -5.88
C PHE A 72 20.73 30.46 -7.16
N PRO A 73 21.76 31.07 -7.78
CA PRO A 73 22.26 30.64 -9.09
C PRO A 73 22.88 29.23 -9.06
N THR A 74 23.53 28.85 -7.95
CA THR A 74 24.15 27.53 -7.77
C THR A 74 23.07 26.43 -7.75
N GLU A 75 22.05 26.61 -6.92
CA GLU A 75 20.91 25.71 -6.79
C GLU A 75 20.13 25.62 -8.08
N THR A 76 19.97 26.75 -8.79
CA THR A 76 19.34 26.80 -10.12
C THR A 76 20.10 25.94 -11.13
N LYS A 77 21.44 26.04 -11.17
CA LYS A 77 22.27 25.22 -12.07
C LYS A 77 22.08 23.72 -11.79
N HIS A 78 22.06 23.32 -10.52
CA HIS A 78 21.81 21.92 -10.15
C HIS A 78 20.40 21.48 -10.55
N LEU A 79 19.39 22.32 -10.31
CA LEU A 79 18.00 22.03 -10.68
C LEU A 79 17.80 21.92 -12.20
N VAL A 80 18.51 22.71 -13.02
CA VAL A 80 18.50 22.61 -14.48
C VAL A 80 18.94 21.22 -14.94
N GLY A 81 20.09 20.74 -14.45
CA GLY A 81 20.60 19.41 -14.80
C GLY A 81 19.65 18.30 -14.36
N TYR A 82 19.11 18.41 -13.15
CA TYR A 82 18.15 17.46 -12.59
C TYR A 82 16.86 17.37 -13.41
N VAL A 83 16.21 18.51 -13.70
CA VAL A 83 14.97 18.56 -14.50
C VAL A 83 15.20 18.04 -15.92
N SER A 84 16.35 18.35 -16.53
CA SER A 84 16.68 17.88 -17.88
C SER A 84 16.84 16.36 -17.93
N SER A 85 17.51 15.77 -16.93
CA SER A 85 17.65 14.31 -16.81
C SER A 85 16.30 13.62 -16.63
N LEU A 86 15.42 14.16 -15.78
CA LEU A 86 14.10 13.58 -15.57
C LEU A 86 13.17 13.73 -16.79
N ARG A 87 13.25 14.84 -17.52
CA ARG A 87 12.50 15.02 -18.78
C ARG A 87 12.95 14.07 -19.88
N LYS A 88 14.26 13.80 -19.97
CA LYS A 88 14.78 12.78 -20.89
C LYS A 88 14.20 11.40 -20.58
N GLN A 89 14.22 11.01 -19.29
CA GLN A 89 13.59 9.76 -18.85
C GLN A 89 12.09 9.72 -19.19
N ALA A 90 11.34 10.81 -18.96
CA ALA A 90 9.92 10.87 -19.29
C ALA A 90 9.67 10.69 -20.80
N ALA A 91 10.47 11.32 -21.66
CA ALA A 91 10.35 11.19 -23.11
C ALA A 91 10.62 9.76 -23.61
N GLU A 92 11.55 9.05 -22.97
CA GLU A 92 11.87 7.64 -23.28
C GLU A 92 10.80 6.67 -22.73
N LEU A 93 10.26 6.95 -21.54
CA LEU A 93 9.35 6.04 -20.84
C LEU A 93 7.88 6.20 -21.25
N PHE A 94 7.42 7.42 -21.51
CA PHE A 94 6.00 7.71 -21.80
C PHE A 94 5.68 7.57 -23.28
N ALA A 95 6.18 6.50 -23.90
CA ALA A 95 6.05 6.21 -25.32
C ALA A 95 4.93 5.20 -25.64
N ALA A 96 4.05 4.90 -24.67
CA ALA A 96 2.98 3.93 -24.91
C ALA A 96 1.99 4.43 -25.99
N PRO A 97 1.37 3.52 -26.76
CA PRO A 97 0.34 3.87 -27.74
C PRO A 97 -0.81 4.62 -27.07
N ASN A 98 -1.33 5.64 -27.76
CA ASN A 98 -2.56 6.30 -27.32
C ASN A 98 -3.76 5.50 -27.83
N PHE A 99 -4.20 4.50 -27.06
CA PHE A 99 -5.33 3.65 -27.45
C PHE A 99 -6.64 4.42 -27.64
N ALA A 100 -6.82 5.58 -27.01
CA ALA A 100 -8.02 6.40 -27.24
C ALA A 100 -8.05 7.03 -28.64
N ALA A 101 -6.88 7.21 -29.26
CA ALA A 101 -6.78 7.69 -30.63
C ALA A 101 -6.84 6.54 -31.65
N LEU A 102 -6.34 5.35 -31.29
CA LEU A 102 -6.27 4.18 -32.18
C LEU A 102 -7.58 3.39 -32.21
N HIS A 103 -8.22 3.22 -31.05
CA HIS A 103 -9.40 2.40 -30.85
C HIS A 103 -10.49 3.20 -30.12
N PRO A 104 -11.06 4.24 -30.76
CA PRO A 104 -12.13 5.02 -30.15
C PRO A 104 -13.39 4.16 -30.00
N SER A 105 -14.05 4.24 -28.84
CA SER A 105 -15.35 3.62 -28.62
C SER A 105 -16.47 4.57 -29.06
N ASP A 106 -17.41 4.07 -29.87
CA ASP A 106 -18.59 4.81 -30.38
C ASP A 106 -19.58 5.24 -29.28
N HIS A 107 -19.39 4.80 -28.04
CA HIS A 107 -20.28 5.10 -26.91
C HIS A 107 -19.93 6.40 -26.15
N SER A 108 -19.16 7.30 -26.73
CA SER A 108 -18.69 8.50 -26.04
C SER A 108 -19.85 9.46 -25.70
N GLN A 109 -20.01 9.75 -24.40
CA GLN A 109 -20.64 11.00 -23.97
C GLN A 109 -19.79 12.21 -24.43
N PRO A 110 -20.38 13.40 -24.60
CA PRO A 110 -19.64 14.58 -25.05
C PRO A 110 -18.49 14.90 -24.08
N GLY A 111 -17.24 14.74 -24.54
CA GLY A 111 -16.02 15.10 -23.78
C GLY A 111 -15.23 13.95 -23.16
N GLY A 112 -15.65 12.69 -23.30
CA GLY A 112 -14.91 11.53 -22.81
C GLY A 112 -14.08 10.82 -23.89
N LEU A 113 -12.77 10.69 -23.68
CA LEU A 113 -11.93 9.73 -24.42
C LEU A 113 -12.28 8.31 -23.92
N SER A 114 -13.10 7.56 -24.65
CA SER A 114 -13.43 6.17 -24.36
C SER A 114 -12.67 5.23 -25.30
N VAL A 115 -11.98 4.23 -24.73
CA VAL A 115 -11.22 3.22 -25.47
C VAL A 115 -12.08 1.97 -25.65
N ASP A 116 -12.15 1.44 -26.88
CA ASP A 116 -12.65 0.09 -27.11
C ASP A 116 -11.55 -0.93 -26.83
N TYR A 117 -11.57 -1.49 -25.61
CA TYR A 117 -10.58 -2.48 -25.20
C TYR A 117 -10.72 -3.83 -25.94
N GLN A 118 -11.86 -4.11 -26.59
CA GLN A 118 -12.05 -5.35 -27.34
C GLN A 118 -11.33 -5.33 -28.70
N ALA A 119 -11.07 -4.13 -29.23
CA ALA A 119 -10.35 -3.93 -30.48
C ALA A 119 -8.82 -4.03 -30.33
N ILE A 120 -8.30 -4.05 -29.09
CA ILE A 120 -6.85 -4.09 -28.83
C ILE A 120 -6.32 -5.51 -29.08
N THR A 121 -5.33 -5.60 -29.96
CA THR A 121 -4.67 -6.86 -30.30
C THR A 121 -3.75 -7.35 -29.18
N GLU A 122 -3.47 -8.65 -29.16
CA GLU A 122 -2.52 -9.24 -28.21
C GLU A 122 -1.11 -8.62 -28.33
N ALA A 123 -0.67 -8.31 -29.56
CA ALA A 123 0.61 -7.66 -29.81
C ALA A 123 0.68 -6.24 -29.21
N GLU A 124 -0.39 -5.45 -29.33
CA GLU A 124 -0.51 -4.13 -28.72
C GLU A 124 -0.54 -4.22 -27.18
N ASN A 125 -1.27 -5.19 -26.63
CA ASN A 125 -1.31 -5.42 -25.19
C ASN A 125 0.07 -5.79 -24.64
N ASN A 126 0.79 -6.69 -25.32
CA ASN A 126 2.15 -7.09 -24.94
C ASN A 126 3.15 -5.93 -25.05
N ALA A 127 3.07 -5.11 -26.10
CA ALA A 127 3.90 -3.91 -26.23
C ALA A 127 3.62 -2.91 -25.10
N PHE A 128 2.34 -2.68 -24.77
CA PHE A 128 1.95 -1.84 -23.65
C PHE A 128 2.41 -2.40 -22.31
N ALA A 129 2.31 -3.72 -22.10
CA ALA A 129 2.72 -4.39 -20.88
C ALA A 129 4.18 -4.11 -20.52
N GLU A 130 5.07 -4.17 -21.52
CA GLU A 130 6.49 -3.89 -21.32
C GLU A 130 6.74 -2.42 -20.97
N VAL A 131 6.05 -1.48 -21.61
CA VAL A 131 6.13 -0.05 -21.26
C VAL A 131 5.62 0.18 -19.84
N TYR A 132 4.50 -0.44 -19.47
CA TYR A 132 3.90 -0.28 -18.15
C TYR A 132 4.81 -0.82 -17.03
N LYS A 133 5.38 -2.01 -17.22
CA LYS A 133 6.39 -2.58 -16.32
C LYS A 133 7.61 -1.67 -16.18
N ALA A 134 8.14 -1.16 -17.30
CA ALA A 134 9.29 -0.26 -17.29
C ALA A 134 9.03 1.02 -16.49
N ILE A 135 7.82 1.59 -16.60
CA ILE A 135 7.45 2.80 -15.83
C ILE A 135 7.39 2.53 -14.35
N LYS A 136 6.80 1.40 -13.92
CA LYS A 136 6.70 1.04 -12.50
C LYS A 136 8.05 0.91 -11.81
N HIS A 137 9.08 0.54 -12.56
CA HIS A 137 10.46 0.42 -12.08
C HIS A 137 11.36 1.58 -12.50
N SER A 138 10.79 2.64 -13.09
CA SER A 138 11.56 3.76 -13.58
C SER A 138 12.11 4.62 -12.44
N ASN A 139 13.29 5.18 -12.66
CA ASN A 139 13.91 6.10 -11.72
C ASN A 139 13.08 7.40 -11.58
N LEU A 140 12.37 7.84 -12.63
CA LEU A 140 11.46 9.00 -12.56
C LEU A 140 10.32 8.74 -11.55
N VAL A 141 9.58 7.65 -11.70
CA VAL A 141 8.48 7.33 -10.77
C VAL A 141 9.00 7.13 -9.36
N ASN A 142 10.12 6.40 -9.20
CA ASN A 142 10.77 6.23 -7.90
C ASN A 142 11.17 7.58 -7.27
N THR A 143 11.71 8.50 -8.06
CA THR A 143 12.05 9.86 -7.61
C THR A 143 10.84 10.60 -7.06
N VAL A 144 9.70 10.54 -7.76
CA VAL A 144 8.46 11.17 -7.32
C VAL A 144 7.95 10.50 -6.03
N VAL A 145 7.94 9.17 -5.95
CA VAL A 145 7.49 8.42 -4.77
C VAL A 145 8.39 8.70 -3.54
N VAL A 146 9.71 8.74 -3.72
CA VAL A 146 10.65 9.07 -2.64
C VAL A 146 10.47 10.52 -2.20
N THR A 147 10.18 11.43 -3.12
CA THR A 147 9.82 12.81 -2.77
C THR A 147 8.57 12.84 -1.89
N CYS A 148 7.52 12.10 -2.25
CA CYS A 148 6.33 11.95 -1.41
C CYS A 148 6.70 11.45 -0.01
N LYS A 149 7.49 10.37 0.07
CA LYS A 149 7.97 9.80 1.34
C LYS A 149 8.68 10.84 2.20
N ASN A 150 9.52 11.69 1.61
CA ASN A 150 10.25 12.73 2.33
C ASN A 150 9.35 13.88 2.81
N LEU A 151 8.18 14.07 2.18
CA LEU A 151 7.21 15.12 2.53
C LEU A 151 6.11 14.63 3.49
N ILE A 152 5.84 13.33 3.58
CA ILE A 152 4.83 12.72 4.47
C ILE A 152 4.95 13.17 5.94
N PRO A 153 6.15 13.25 6.56
CA PRO A 153 6.29 13.72 7.95
C PRO A 153 5.72 15.14 8.17
N HIS A 154 5.55 15.91 7.09
CA HIS A 154 5.05 17.27 7.10
C HIS A 154 3.66 17.39 6.46
N LYS A 155 2.95 16.27 6.23
CA LYS A 155 1.61 16.24 5.60
C LYS A 155 0.64 17.26 6.21
N LYS A 156 0.55 17.34 7.55
CA LYS A 156 -0.34 18.28 8.24
C LYS A 156 -0.07 19.75 7.88
N ALA A 157 1.18 20.10 7.58
CA ALA A 157 1.59 21.45 7.20
C ALA A 157 1.48 21.72 5.70
N LEU A 158 1.39 20.68 4.88
CA LEU A 158 1.46 20.74 3.41
C LEU A 158 0.17 20.32 2.71
N GLN A 159 -0.81 19.72 3.38
CA GLN A 159 -1.98 19.14 2.71
C GLN A 159 -3.01 20.19 2.28
N ALA A 160 -3.27 21.21 3.11
CA ALA A 160 -4.27 22.24 2.84
C ALA A 160 -3.63 23.52 2.29
N SER A 161 -3.99 23.91 1.07
CA SER A 161 -3.44 25.09 0.39
C SER A 161 -3.77 26.42 1.09
N THR A 162 -4.85 26.46 1.85
CA THR A 162 -5.33 27.65 2.59
C THR A 162 -4.64 27.82 3.94
N THR A 163 -4.01 26.77 4.47
CA THR A 163 -3.40 26.75 5.81
C THR A 163 -1.99 26.14 5.76
N LEU A 164 -1.12 26.69 4.91
CA LEU A 164 0.27 26.26 4.84
C LEU A 164 1.05 26.79 6.06
N HIS A 165 1.85 25.92 6.66
CA HIS A 165 2.65 26.26 7.84
C HIS A 165 4.14 26.05 7.58
N ASP A 166 4.97 27.02 7.94
CA ASP A 166 6.42 26.99 7.70
C ASP A 166 7.24 26.47 8.89
N ARG A 167 6.58 26.14 10.01
CA ARG A 167 7.23 25.73 11.26
C ARG A 167 8.23 24.59 11.06
N PHE A 168 7.97 23.69 10.12
CA PHE A 168 8.88 22.57 9.82
C PHE A 168 10.13 23.00 9.06
N LEU A 169 10.12 24.15 8.37
CA LEU A 169 11.31 24.75 7.76
C LEU A 169 12.09 25.56 8.80
N VAL A 170 11.40 26.31 9.66
CA VAL A 170 12.05 27.26 10.59
C VAL A 170 12.52 26.60 11.89
N ARG A 171 11.68 25.75 12.52
CA ARG A 171 11.92 25.23 13.88
C ARG A 171 12.43 23.80 13.93
N SER A 172 12.55 23.11 12.80
CA SER A 172 13.14 21.76 12.77
C SER A 172 14.62 21.82 13.17
N ALA A 173 15.11 20.79 13.87
CA ALA A 173 16.53 20.65 14.12
C ALA A 173 17.28 20.33 12.81
N GLY A 174 18.52 20.79 12.70
CA GLY A 174 19.37 20.60 11.51
C GLY A 174 19.19 21.68 10.45
N LEU A 175 20.17 21.80 9.56
CA LEU A 175 20.26 22.84 8.54
C LEU A 175 19.80 22.39 7.15
N SER A 176 19.24 21.18 7.04
CA SER A 176 18.91 20.55 5.76
C SER A 176 17.45 20.15 5.66
N PHE A 177 16.81 20.58 4.57
CA PHE A 177 15.54 20.05 4.10
C PHE A 177 15.55 20.01 2.57
N ALA A 178 15.96 18.87 2.02
CA ALA A 178 16.04 18.61 0.59
C ALA A 178 15.17 17.38 0.25
N PRO A 179 13.85 17.56 0.01
CA PRO A 179 12.94 16.44 -0.23
C PRO A 179 13.17 15.73 -1.57
N LEU A 180 13.89 16.38 -2.50
CA LEU A 180 14.22 15.83 -3.82
C LEU A 180 15.40 14.84 -3.72
N PRO A 181 15.19 13.54 -4.01
CA PRO A 181 16.27 12.56 -3.95
C PRO A 181 17.34 12.84 -5.02
N GLY A 182 18.61 12.64 -4.67
CA GLY A 182 19.73 12.91 -5.58
C GLY A 182 20.00 14.40 -5.86
N LEU A 183 19.29 15.32 -5.20
CA LEU A 183 19.48 16.77 -5.35
C LEU A 183 19.62 17.50 -4.00
N PRO A 184 20.62 17.16 -3.17
CA PRO A 184 20.80 17.78 -1.85
C PRO A 184 21.14 19.29 -1.93
N ALA A 185 21.66 19.75 -3.07
CA ALA A 185 21.97 21.16 -3.30
C ALA A 185 20.74 22.06 -3.24
N VAL A 186 19.55 21.58 -3.64
CA VAL A 186 18.30 22.34 -3.54
C VAL A 186 17.70 22.13 -2.17
N ASN A 187 18.24 22.87 -1.21
CA ASN A 187 17.84 22.82 0.20
C ASN A 187 16.79 23.88 0.50
N PHE A 188 15.52 23.45 0.55
CA PHE A 188 14.36 24.32 0.74
C PHE A 188 14.38 25.06 2.08
N LYS A 189 15.02 24.50 3.12
CA LYS A 189 15.18 25.20 4.39
C LYS A 189 16.12 26.40 4.25
N GLN A 190 17.28 26.22 3.61
CA GLN A 190 18.24 27.30 3.39
C GLN A 190 17.69 28.38 2.46
N ILE A 191 17.01 27.96 1.39
CA ILE A 191 16.30 28.87 0.49
C ILE A 191 15.26 29.68 1.28
N TYR A 192 14.42 29.01 2.08
CA TYR A 192 13.32 29.65 2.80
C TYR A 192 13.78 30.65 3.86
N ILE A 193 14.84 30.34 4.63
CA ILE A 193 15.30 31.22 5.72
C ILE A 193 16.13 32.41 5.22
N SER A 194 16.60 32.39 3.97
CA SER A 194 17.44 33.43 3.38
C SER A 194 16.80 34.81 3.45
N ASP A 195 17.58 35.79 3.89
CA ASP A 195 17.18 37.21 3.95
C ASP A 195 16.98 37.83 2.55
N ARG A 196 17.37 37.11 1.49
CA ARG A 196 17.15 37.52 0.10
C ARG A 196 15.68 37.40 -0.33
N LEU A 197 14.86 36.66 0.42
CA LEU A 197 13.48 36.37 0.04
C LEU A 197 12.47 37.30 0.70
N SER A 198 11.59 37.85 -0.12
CA SER A 198 10.40 38.57 0.33
C SER A 198 9.37 37.62 0.96
N PRO A 199 8.36 38.14 1.69
CA PRO A 199 7.26 37.32 2.18
C PRO A 199 6.50 36.58 1.06
N GLN A 200 6.39 37.18 -0.13
CA GLN A 200 5.74 36.56 -1.29
C GLN A 200 6.57 35.39 -1.84
N ASP A 201 7.90 35.53 -1.86
CA ASP A 201 8.80 34.45 -2.29
C ASP A 201 8.74 33.26 -1.33
N ARG A 202 8.67 33.53 -0.01
CA ARG A 202 8.48 32.49 1.01
C ARG A 202 7.16 31.76 0.82
N GLN A 203 6.08 32.48 0.54
CA GLN A 203 4.79 31.88 0.21
C GLN A 203 4.87 31.02 -1.06
N PHE A 204 5.58 31.47 -2.09
CA PHE A 204 5.81 30.68 -3.31
C PHE A 204 6.54 29.37 -3.02
N VAL A 205 7.54 29.39 -2.14
CA VAL A 205 8.27 28.18 -1.70
C VAL A 205 7.31 27.20 -1.00
N LEU A 206 6.44 27.68 -0.10
CA LEU A 206 5.45 26.84 0.57
C LEU A 206 4.43 26.24 -0.41
N ILE A 207 3.93 27.04 -1.37
CA ILE A 207 3.01 26.57 -2.42
C ILE A 207 3.69 25.51 -3.29
N THR A 208 4.97 25.69 -3.59
CA THR A 208 5.76 24.71 -4.34
C THR A 208 5.86 23.38 -3.58
N LEU A 209 6.17 23.41 -2.28
CA LEU A 209 6.23 22.21 -1.44
C LEU A 209 4.85 21.54 -1.29
N HIS A 210 3.78 22.31 -1.17
CA HIS A 210 2.40 21.82 -1.16
C HIS A 210 2.08 21.08 -2.47
N LYS A 211 2.31 21.72 -3.63
CA LYS A 211 2.07 21.10 -4.94
C LYS A 211 2.95 19.87 -5.17
N MET A 212 4.20 19.91 -4.67
CA MET A 212 5.11 18.78 -4.74
C MET A 212 4.57 17.61 -3.92
N PHE A 213 4.06 17.85 -2.71
CA PHE A 213 3.43 16.84 -1.87
C PHE A 213 2.17 16.26 -2.53
N THR A 214 1.22 17.09 -2.98
CA THR A 214 -0.04 16.60 -3.54
C THR A 214 0.18 15.78 -4.81
N ILE A 215 0.96 16.30 -5.76
CA ILE A 215 1.23 15.58 -7.03
C ILE A 215 1.99 14.28 -6.77
N SER A 216 3.00 14.30 -5.88
CA SER A 216 3.76 13.08 -5.59
C SER A 216 2.96 12.04 -4.82
N HIS A 217 2.01 12.48 -3.98
CA HIS A 217 1.05 11.61 -3.32
C HIS A 217 0.10 10.97 -4.34
N ASP A 218 -0.39 11.72 -5.33
CA ASP A 218 -1.24 11.18 -6.40
C ASP A 218 -0.51 10.07 -7.19
N VAL A 219 0.78 10.26 -7.50
CA VAL A 219 1.61 9.21 -8.12
C VAL A 219 1.76 8.00 -7.20
N TYR A 220 2.02 8.21 -5.90
CA TYR A 220 2.12 7.11 -4.93
C TYR A 220 0.81 6.33 -4.82
N GLU A 221 -0.34 7.01 -4.75
CA GLU A 221 -1.64 6.36 -4.73
C GLU A 221 -1.89 5.59 -6.01
N ALA A 222 -1.64 6.19 -7.18
CA ALA A 222 -1.73 5.50 -8.45
C ALA A 222 -0.83 4.26 -8.45
N MET A 223 0.42 4.33 -8.00
CA MET A 223 1.36 3.21 -7.99
C MET A 223 0.99 2.07 -7.03
N THR A 224 0.32 2.39 -5.93
CA THR A 224 -0.08 1.42 -4.89
C THR A 224 -1.43 0.77 -5.14
N LEU A 225 -2.21 1.25 -6.12
CA LEU A 225 -3.43 0.58 -6.53
C LEU A 225 -3.12 -0.81 -7.12
N PRO A 226 -3.97 -1.81 -6.87
CA PRO A 226 -3.86 -3.11 -7.50
C PRO A 226 -3.99 -3.04 -9.02
N ASP A 227 -3.24 -3.87 -9.74
CA ASP A 227 -3.36 -4.08 -11.20
C ASP A 227 -4.40 -5.17 -11.52
N ILE A 228 -5.42 -5.30 -10.69
CA ILE A 228 -6.40 -6.40 -10.77
C ILE A 228 -7.82 -5.88 -10.66
N ASP A 229 -8.74 -6.63 -11.24
CA ASP A 229 -10.16 -6.39 -11.07
C ASP A 229 -10.54 -6.87 -9.67
N VAL A 230 -10.93 -5.94 -8.79
CA VAL A 230 -11.27 -6.27 -7.41
C VAL A 230 -12.52 -7.15 -7.38
N ASP A 231 -13.48 -6.93 -8.27
CA ASP A 231 -14.71 -7.72 -8.32
C ASP A 231 -14.42 -9.15 -8.79
N GLU A 232 -13.62 -9.32 -9.84
CA GLU A 232 -13.19 -10.64 -10.30
C GLU A 232 -12.37 -11.36 -9.22
N PHE A 233 -11.41 -10.66 -8.61
CA PHE A 233 -10.60 -11.19 -7.53
C PHE A 233 -11.46 -11.68 -6.37
N VAL A 234 -12.44 -10.89 -5.96
CA VAL A 234 -13.40 -11.26 -4.91
C VAL A 234 -14.17 -12.54 -5.26
N GLN A 235 -14.58 -12.74 -6.52
CA GLN A 235 -15.22 -13.99 -6.94
C GLN A 235 -14.27 -15.18 -6.81
N VAL A 236 -13.00 -15.02 -7.20
CA VAL A 236 -11.96 -16.03 -7.03
C VAL A 236 -11.76 -16.37 -5.54
N ILE A 237 -11.75 -15.35 -4.68
CA ILE A 237 -11.69 -15.52 -3.22
C ILE A 237 -12.84 -16.37 -2.71
N ILE A 238 -14.08 -16.05 -3.09
CA ILE A 238 -15.28 -16.79 -2.65
C ILE A 238 -15.21 -18.24 -3.13
N GLY A 239 -14.82 -18.48 -4.38
CA GLY A 239 -14.62 -19.82 -4.90
C GLY A 239 -13.55 -20.61 -4.13
N SER A 240 -12.45 -19.94 -3.74
CA SER A 240 -11.39 -20.57 -2.92
C SER A 240 -11.87 -20.92 -1.50
N LEU A 241 -12.77 -20.11 -0.91
CA LEU A 241 -13.32 -20.38 0.41
C LEU A 241 -14.15 -21.67 0.44
N ASP A 242 -14.86 -21.99 -0.64
CA ASP A 242 -15.60 -23.24 -0.74
C ASP A 242 -14.66 -24.46 -0.77
N GLU A 243 -13.49 -24.34 -1.39
CA GLU A 243 -12.45 -25.38 -1.35
C GLU A 243 -11.82 -25.51 0.04
N VAL A 244 -11.58 -24.40 0.73
CA VAL A 244 -11.05 -24.42 2.10
C VAL A 244 -12.08 -24.97 3.10
N LYS A 245 -13.37 -24.68 2.91
CA LYS A 245 -14.48 -25.24 3.70
C LYS A 245 -14.49 -26.77 3.65
N LYS A 246 -14.15 -27.38 2.51
CA LYS A 246 -14.00 -28.85 2.37
C LYS A 246 -12.82 -29.41 3.17
N ARG A 247 -11.76 -28.61 3.39
CA ARG A 247 -10.53 -29.02 4.11
C ARG A 247 -10.59 -28.74 5.61
N ILE A 248 -11.38 -27.76 6.05
CA ILE A 248 -11.57 -27.39 7.45
C ILE A 248 -13.04 -27.61 7.84
N PRO A 249 -13.47 -28.85 8.09
CA PRO A 249 -14.84 -29.13 8.50
C PRO A 249 -15.15 -28.50 9.87
N ARG A 250 -16.44 -28.29 10.18
CA ARG A 250 -16.93 -27.75 11.46
C ARG A 250 -16.66 -26.27 11.68
N CYS A 251 -16.55 -25.49 10.61
CA CYS A 251 -16.40 -24.04 10.63
C CYS A 251 -17.51 -23.32 9.84
N GLU A 252 -18.68 -23.94 9.70
CA GLU A 252 -19.75 -23.53 8.79
C GLU A 252 -20.26 -22.12 9.11
N GLU A 253 -20.53 -21.83 10.38
CA GLU A 253 -21.04 -20.52 10.82
C GLU A 253 -20.05 -19.38 10.50
N ALA A 254 -18.74 -19.61 10.68
CA ALA A 254 -17.72 -18.63 10.31
C ALA A 254 -17.61 -18.47 8.80
N PHE A 255 -17.67 -19.56 8.02
CA PHE A 255 -17.64 -19.48 6.56
C PHE A 255 -18.84 -18.73 5.98
N ASP A 256 -20.03 -18.94 6.55
CA ASP A 256 -21.24 -18.26 6.10
C ASP A 256 -21.12 -16.75 6.39
N LYS A 257 -20.64 -16.35 7.58
CA LYS A 257 -20.34 -14.94 7.88
C LYS A 257 -19.28 -14.31 6.97
N ILE A 258 -18.24 -15.06 6.59
CA ILE A 258 -17.20 -14.58 5.65
C ILE A 258 -17.83 -14.32 4.28
N ARG A 259 -18.70 -15.23 3.82
CA ARG A 259 -19.41 -15.08 2.54
C ARG A 259 -20.37 -13.90 2.54
N ASP A 260 -21.07 -13.68 3.65
CA ASP A 260 -22.00 -12.54 3.78
C ASP A 260 -21.26 -11.19 3.88
N SER A 261 -19.95 -11.21 4.19
CA SER A 261 -19.12 -10.02 4.38
C SER A 261 -18.27 -9.66 3.16
N VAL A 262 -18.65 -10.10 1.98
CA VAL A 262 -17.90 -9.87 0.74
C VAL A 262 -17.73 -8.38 0.40
N ASP A 263 -18.72 -7.54 0.70
CA ASP A 263 -18.58 -6.11 0.46
C ASP A 263 -17.52 -5.45 1.37
N LEU A 264 -17.28 -6.02 2.55
CA LEU A 264 -16.18 -5.61 3.43
C LEU A 264 -14.82 -5.94 2.80
N LEU A 265 -14.71 -7.06 2.08
CA LEU A 265 -13.51 -7.39 1.32
C LEU A 265 -13.23 -6.34 0.25
N LYS A 266 -14.27 -5.96 -0.52
CA LYS A 266 -14.17 -4.95 -1.58
C LYS A 266 -13.77 -3.59 -1.01
N GLY A 267 -14.46 -3.11 0.02
CA GLY A 267 -14.23 -1.79 0.61
C GLY A 267 -12.83 -1.63 1.20
N ASN A 268 -12.29 -2.69 1.80
CA ASN A 268 -10.97 -2.66 2.47
C ASN A 268 -9.83 -3.19 1.58
N PHE A 269 -10.10 -3.56 0.32
CA PHE A 269 -9.14 -4.26 -0.53
C PHE A 269 -7.82 -3.51 -0.71
N LYS A 270 -7.87 -2.17 -0.85
CA LYS A 270 -6.66 -1.32 -0.95
C LYS A 270 -5.71 -1.53 0.22
N GLY A 271 -6.25 -1.66 1.44
CA GLY A 271 -5.45 -1.91 2.64
C GLY A 271 -4.78 -3.28 2.61
N TYR A 272 -5.56 -4.32 2.28
CA TYR A 272 -5.06 -5.68 2.19
C TYR A 272 -4.00 -5.85 1.11
N TYR A 273 -4.21 -5.24 -0.06
CA TYR A 273 -3.26 -5.28 -1.18
C TYR A 273 -1.94 -4.60 -0.83
N ARG A 274 -1.99 -3.47 -0.12
CA ARG A 274 -0.77 -2.80 0.37
C ARG A 274 0.04 -3.71 1.31
N ASP A 275 -0.63 -4.41 2.21
CA ASP A 275 0.02 -5.34 3.14
C ASP A 275 0.59 -6.57 2.40
N TYR A 276 -0.09 -7.01 1.33
CA TYR A 276 0.43 -8.00 0.38
C TYR A 276 1.70 -7.51 -0.32
N VAL A 277 1.70 -6.31 -0.91
CA VAL A 277 2.89 -5.76 -1.59
C VAL A 277 4.08 -5.66 -0.64
N ALA A 278 3.84 -5.32 0.63
CA ALA A 278 4.90 -5.24 1.64
C ALA A 278 5.45 -6.61 2.05
N SER A 279 4.58 -7.62 2.18
CA SER A 279 4.93 -8.95 2.69
C SER A 279 5.30 -9.97 1.61
N ASN A 280 4.91 -9.73 0.36
CA ASN A 280 4.94 -10.66 -0.76
C ASN A 280 4.28 -12.03 -0.45
N ASN A 281 3.27 -12.03 0.42
CA ASN A 281 2.52 -13.23 0.81
C ASN A 281 1.02 -13.09 0.48
N PRO A 282 0.48 -13.84 -0.49
CA PRO A 282 -0.91 -13.69 -0.91
C PRO A 282 -1.92 -14.13 0.16
N THR A 283 -1.53 -14.94 1.17
CA THR A 283 -2.46 -15.31 2.26
C THR A 283 -2.85 -14.13 3.13
N ILE A 284 -2.05 -13.04 3.14
CA ILE A 284 -2.29 -11.91 4.04
C ILE A 284 -3.60 -11.19 3.75
N ILE A 285 -4.03 -11.18 2.49
CA ILE A 285 -5.31 -10.60 2.09
C ILE A 285 -6.45 -11.36 2.77
N MET A 286 -6.38 -12.68 2.74
CA MET A 286 -7.39 -13.53 3.37
C MET A 286 -7.33 -13.46 4.90
N GLU A 287 -6.14 -13.43 5.50
CA GLU A 287 -5.99 -13.31 6.94
C GLU A 287 -6.57 -12.00 7.47
N ASN A 288 -6.25 -10.88 6.83
CA ASN A 288 -6.79 -9.56 7.18
C ASN A 288 -8.30 -9.49 6.94
N PHE A 289 -8.79 -10.10 5.87
CA PHE A 289 -10.23 -10.16 5.61
C PHE A 289 -10.98 -10.94 6.70
N VAL A 290 -10.55 -12.16 7.03
CA VAL A 290 -11.19 -12.97 8.08
C VAL A 290 -11.13 -12.27 9.43
N LEU A 291 -10.04 -11.55 9.71
CA LEU A 291 -9.91 -10.69 10.88
C LEU A 291 -10.96 -9.57 10.91
N ASP A 292 -11.11 -8.83 9.83
CA ASP A 292 -12.06 -7.73 9.76
C ASP A 292 -13.51 -8.22 9.88
N VAL A 293 -13.84 -9.36 9.27
CA VAL A 293 -15.15 -10.02 9.47
C VAL A 293 -15.36 -10.40 10.93
N SER A 294 -14.35 -10.96 11.60
CA SER A 294 -14.45 -11.35 13.01
C SER A 294 -14.68 -10.16 13.94
N ARG A 295 -14.17 -8.98 13.59
CA ARG A 295 -14.34 -7.73 14.34
C ARG A 295 -15.68 -7.04 14.06
N ALA A 296 -16.11 -7.05 12.79
CA ALA A 296 -17.35 -6.43 12.36
C ALA A 296 -18.57 -7.20 12.85
N THR A 297 -18.46 -8.51 13.03
CA THR A 297 -19.57 -9.36 13.45
C THR A 297 -19.55 -9.61 14.97
N LYS A 298 -20.65 -9.29 15.67
CA LYS A 298 -20.88 -9.84 17.01
C LYS A 298 -20.88 -11.36 16.90
N SER A 299 -19.89 -12.01 17.47
CA SER A 299 -19.61 -13.43 17.27
C SER A 299 -19.56 -14.17 18.59
N SER A 300 -20.26 -15.29 18.67
CA SER A 300 -20.22 -16.18 19.83
C SER A 300 -18.80 -16.76 20.01
N PRO A 301 -18.43 -17.20 21.21
CA PRO A 301 -17.13 -17.87 21.44
C PRO A 301 -16.87 -19.04 20.48
N LYS A 302 -17.93 -19.76 20.08
CA LYS A 302 -17.89 -20.83 19.07
C LYS A 302 -17.44 -20.30 17.70
N VAL A 303 -18.05 -19.23 17.20
CA VAL A 303 -17.70 -18.62 15.90
C VAL A 303 -16.29 -18.02 15.94
N THR A 304 -15.90 -17.39 17.05
CA THR A 304 -14.52 -16.88 17.24
C THR A 304 -13.48 -18.00 17.18
N ALA A 305 -13.77 -19.17 17.76
CA ALA A 305 -12.90 -20.34 17.64
C ALA A 305 -12.80 -20.87 16.20
N GLN A 306 -13.89 -20.79 15.43
CA GLN A 306 -13.88 -21.14 14.00
C GLN A 306 -13.03 -20.17 13.17
N PHE A 307 -13.15 -18.85 13.39
CA PHE A 307 -12.28 -17.85 12.74
C PHE A 307 -10.79 -18.11 13.01
N ARG A 308 -10.41 -18.45 14.25
CA ARG A 308 -9.03 -18.82 14.60
C ARG A 308 -8.55 -20.06 13.86
N ARG A 309 -9.42 -21.06 13.67
CA ARG A 309 -9.09 -22.27 12.89
C ARG A 309 -8.83 -21.93 11.43
N ILE A 310 -9.66 -21.09 10.84
CA ILE A 310 -9.51 -20.64 9.44
C ILE A 310 -8.20 -19.87 9.27
N ILE A 311 -7.93 -18.88 10.12
CA ILE A 311 -6.66 -18.13 10.08
C ILE A 311 -5.46 -19.02 10.34
N GLY A 312 -5.56 -19.93 11.32
CA GLY A 312 -4.51 -20.91 11.60
C GLY A 312 -4.19 -21.81 10.41
N HIS A 313 -5.18 -22.11 9.56
CA HIS A 313 -4.95 -22.84 8.32
C HIS A 313 -4.18 -21.99 7.31
N TYR A 314 -4.59 -20.74 7.05
CA TYR A 314 -3.87 -19.85 6.12
C TYR A 314 -2.45 -19.54 6.60
N ARG A 315 -2.23 -19.36 7.90
CA ARG A 315 -0.89 -19.23 8.48
C ARG A 315 -0.01 -20.46 8.24
N LYS A 316 -0.56 -21.66 8.37
CA LYS A 316 0.18 -22.90 8.06
C LYS A 316 0.53 -22.98 6.58
N LEU A 317 -0.37 -22.56 5.69
CA LEU A 317 -0.10 -22.47 4.25
C LEU A 317 1.01 -21.45 3.95
N ALA A 318 0.96 -20.29 4.59
CA ALA A 318 1.98 -19.24 4.46
C ALA A 318 3.36 -19.68 4.96
N ALA A 319 3.41 -20.32 6.13
CA ALA A 319 4.65 -20.80 6.75
C ALA A 319 5.33 -21.91 5.92
N GLN A 320 4.56 -22.67 5.13
CA GLN A 320 5.10 -23.65 4.18
C GLN A 320 5.82 -23.00 2.99
N GLN A 321 5.66 -21.69 2.76
CA GLN A 321 6.20 -20.99 1.59
C GLN A 321 7.27 -19.90 1.89
N ALA A 322 7.47 -19.40 3.11
CA ALA A 322 8.51 -18.38 3.36
C ALA A 322 9.01 -18.22 4.81
N HIS A 323 10.33 -18.01 4.95
CA HIS A 323 11.03 -17.45 6.13
C HIS A 323 11.13 -15.92 6.02
N HIS A 324 10.10 -15.15 6.41
CA HIS A 324 10.17 -13.68 6.39
C HIS A 324 9.85 -13.03 7.76
N PRO A 325 10.74 -12.16 8.31
CA PRO A 325 10.57 -11.60 9.66
C PRO A 325 9.39 -10.64 9.82
N GLN A 326 8.95 -9.98 8.74
CA GLN A 326 7.77 -9.08 8.77
C GLN A 326 6.45 -9.84 9.05
N MET A 327 6.37 -11.13 8.71
CA MET A 327 5.20 -11.95 9.02
C MET A 327 5.01 -12.15 10.52
N GLN A 328 6.10 -12.19 11.30
CA GLN A 328 6.01 -12.39 12.76
C GLN A 328 5.33 -11.20 13.45
N SER A 329 5.64 -9.97 13.03
CA SER A 329 4.99 -8.76 13.56
C SER A 329 3.49 -8.75 13.27
N LEU A 330 3.10 -9.20 12.07
CA LEU A 330 1.70 -9.28 11.65
C LEU A 330 0.97 -10.40 12.39
N PHE A 331 1.58 -11.57 12.56
CA PHE A 331 1.01 -12.65 13.37
C PHE A 331 0.81 -12.24 14.82
N ALA A 332 1.76 -11.52 15.42
CA ALA A 332 1.61 -10.97 16.76
C ALA A 332 0.42 -9.99 16.86
N GLN A 333 0.22 -9.17 15.83
CA GLN A 333 -0.90 -8.23 15.78
C GLN A 333 -2.25 -8.96 15.65
N VAL A 334 -2.33 -9.98 14.80
CA VAL A 334 -3.51 -10.85 14.64
C VAL A 334 -3.82 -11.59 15.95
N ASP A 335 -2.81 -12.13 16.64
CA ASP A 335 -2.99 -12.84 17.91
C ASP A 335 -3.50 -11.90 19.01
N LYS A 336 -2.94 -10.70 19.10
CA LYS A 336 -3.41 -9.65 20.00
C LYS A 336 -4.88 -9.31 19.76
N ASN A 337 -5.27 -9.13 18.49
CA ASN A 337 -6.66 -8.84 18.13
C ASN A 337 -7.64 -9.93 18.57
N PHE A 338 -7.26 -11.20 18.44
CA PHE A 338 -8.10 -12.31 18.90
C PHE A 338 -8.18 -12.42 20.41
N GLN A 339 -7.11 -12.08 21.14
CA GLN A 339 -7.15 -12.02 22.59
C GLN A 339 -8.12 -10.92 23.06
N GLU A 340 -8.08 -9.75 22.42
CA GLU A 340 -9.01 -8.65 22.70
C GLU A 340 -10.48 -9.03 22.40
N LEU A 341 -10.72 -9.75 21.30
CA LEU A 341 -12.06 -10.23 20.92
C LEU A 341 -12.63 -11.23 21.92
N GLU A 342 -11.79 -12.12 22.46
CA GLU A 342 -12.19 -13.09 23.48
C GLU A 342 -12.38 -12.46 24.86
N GLN A 343 -11.58 -11.44 25.21
CA GLN A 343 -11.85 -10.64 26.40
C GLN A 343 -13.19 -9.91 26.29
N ARG A 344 -13.55 -9.43 25.09
CA ARG A 344 -14.87 -8.82 24.85
C ARG A 344 -16.00 -9.85 24.94
N SER A 345 -15.84 -11.05 24.38
CA SER A 345 -16.87 -12.09 24.47
C SER A 345 -17.06 -12.59 25.91
N ARG A 346 -15.97 -12.83 26.65
CA ARG A 346 -16.04 -13.23 28.07
C ARG A 346 -16.67 -12.16 28.96
N LYS A 347 -16.41 -10.88 28.69
CA LYS A 347 -17.06 -9.77 29.40
C LYS A 347 -18.56 -9.66 29.06
N ALA A 348 -18.96 -9.98 27.83
CA ALA A 348 -20.35 -9.99 27.42
C ALA A 348 -21.12 -11.16 28.08
N ASP A 349 -20.52 -12.35 28.16
CA ASP A 349 -21.12 -13.52 28.80
C ASP A 349 -21.28 -13.32 30.32
N ASN A 350 -20.27 -12.73 31.00
CA ASN A 350 -20.36 -12.41 32.43
C ASN A 350 -21.34 -11.28 32.76
N ALA A 351 -21.66 -10.40 31.81
CA ALA A 351 -22.68 -9.37 31.99
C ALA A 351 -24.10 -9.94 31.89
N SER A 352 -24.30 -11.04 31.15
CA SER A 352 -25.61 -11.70 31.01
C SER A 352 -26.00 -12.64 32.16
N GLU A 353 -25.05 -13.04 33.02
CA GLU A 353 -25.33 -13.89 34.20
C GLU A 353 -25.51 -13.08 35.50
N SER A 354 -25.45 -11.75 35.45
CA SER A 354 -25.53 -10.86 36.63
C SER A 354 -26.81 -10.03 36.73
N GLU A 355 -27.84 -10.29 35.93
CA GLU A 355 -29.16 -9.67 36.10
C GLU A 355 -30.15 -10.65 36.74
N GLY A 356 -30.03 -10.76 38.06
CA GLY A 356 -30.91 -11.56 38.89
C GLY A 356 -30.75 -11.24 40.37
N SER A 357 -30.84 -9.96 40.76
CA SER A 357 -31.31 -9.50 42.09
C SER A 357 -31.12 -7.99 42.28
N ASP A 358 -32.25 -7.34 42.58
CA ASP A 358 -32.48 -6.08 43.32
C ASP A 358 -32.15 -4.68 42.74
N THR A 359 -33.25 -4.04 42.33
CA THR A 359 -33.69 -2.64 42.54
C THR A 359 -32.83 -1.71 43.41
N SER A 360 -32.47 -0.54 42.87
CA SER A 360 -33.13 0.77 43.15
C SER A 360 -32.34 1.98 42.57
N THR A 361 -33.03 2.83 41.80
CA THR A 361 -32.93 4.31 41.64
C THR A 361 -31.58 5.02 41.78
N ASP A 362 -31.14 5.79 40.77
CA ASP A 362 -31.41 7.24 40.64
C ASP A 362 -30.64 7.87 39.44
N ASP A 363 -31.17 8.98 38.96
CA ASP A 363 -30.85 9.80 37.78
C ASP A 363 -29.38 10.20 37.59
N THR A 364 -28.95 10.33 36.32
CA THR A 364 -28.62 11.64 35.69
C THR A 364 -28.08 11.45 34.26
N SER A 365 -28.67 12.23 33.36
CA SER A 365 -28.38 12.41 31.94
C SER A 365 -27.02 13.08 31.66
N GLY A 366 -26.42 12.76 30.52
CA GLY A 366 -25.25 13.50 30.03
C GLY A 366 -24.58 12.85 28.83
N SER A 367 -25.14 13.05 27.64
CA SER A 367 -24.56 12.68 26.35
C SER A 367 -23.32 13.52 26.03
N ALA A 368 -22.23 12.87 25.62
CA ALA A 368 -21.27 13.45 24.67
C ALA A 368 -20.59 12.32 23.91
N ALA A 369 -20.86 12.27 22.61
CA ALA A 369 -20.16 11.42 21.65
C ALA A 369 -18.78 12.03 21.39
N GLU A 370 -17.72 11.26 21.63
CA GLU A 370 -16.37 11.57 21.17
C GLU A 370 -15.99 10.55 20.09
N ASP A 371 -15.77 11.08 18.88
CA ASP A 371 -15.23 10.38 17.71
C ASP A 371 -13.74 10.08 17.92
N ASP A 372 -13.39 8.80 18.08
CA ASP A 372 -12.01 8.33 18.25
C ASP A 372 -11.48 7.76 16.92
N GLU A 373 -11.11 8.63 15.98
CA GLU A 373 -10.43 8.27 14.72
C GLU A 373 -8.90 8.17 14.93
N LYS A 374 -8.45 7.05 15.52
CA LYS A 374 -7.02 6.70 15.59
C LYS A 374 -6.54 6.05 14.30
N ALA A 375 -6.02 6.88 13.40
CA ALA A 375 -5.23 6.43 12.25
C ALA A 375 -3.93 5.74 12.71
N ALA A 376 -3.91 4.41 12.60
CA ALA A 376 -2.73 3.58 12.74
C ALA A 376 -1.81 3.75 11.51
N TYR A 377 -0.83 4.64 11.60
CA TYR A 377 0.37 4.55 10.75
C TYR A 377 1.36 3.60 11.41
N GLY A 378 1.62 2.49 10.75
CA GLY A 378 2.59 1.47 11.17
C GLY A 378 3.97 2.08 11.34
N THR A 379 4.45 2.05 12.58
CA THR A 379 5.85 2.25 12.94
C THR A 379 6.64 1.07 12.40
N ALA A 380 7.47 1.30 11.38
CA ALA A 380 8.54 0.37 11.02
C ALA A 380 9.76 0.60 11.95
N PRO A 381 10.57 -0.44 12.22
CA PRO A 381 11.39 -0.53 13.40
C PRO A 381 12.55 0.46 13.40
N THR A 382 12.75 1.10 14.55
CA THR A 382 14.00 1.74 14.92
C THR A 382 15.10 0.68 14.94
N ARG A 383 16.08 0.83 14.04
CA ARG A 383 17.37 0.16 14.15
C ARG A 383 18.15 0.86 15.26
N SER A 384 17.98 0.44 16.51
CA SER A 384 18.92 0.77 17.60
C SER A 384 20.22 0.01 17.34
N LYS A 385 21.31 0.74 17.09
CA LYS A 385 22.45 0.84 18.01
C LYS A 385 22.82 -0.50 18.66
N ASP A 386 23.72 -1.24 18.03
CA ASP A 386 24.75 -1.98 18.77
C ASP A 386 25.98 -2.24 17.86
N THR A 387 26.77 -1.20 17.60
CA THR A 387 28.13 -1.31 17.03
C THR A 387 29.10 -0.27 17.63
N GLY A 388 28.69 0.43 18.70
CA GLY A 388 29.47 1.52 19.30
C GLY A 388 30.38 1.11 20.47
N ALA A 389 30.21 -0.10 21.03
CA ALA A 389 30.98 -0.55 22.18
C ALA A 389 32.26 -1.30 21.80
N ASP A 390 32.30 -1.97 20.65
CA ASP A 390 33.47 -2.78 20.24
C ASP A 390 34.61 -1.95 19.64
N MET A 391 34.31 -0.87 18.90
CA MET A 391 35.37 0.00 18.35
C MET A 391 36.12 0.79 19.43
N ALA A 392 35.47 1.14 20.54
CA ALA A 392 36.12 1.87 21.64
C ALA A 392 37.07 0.98 22.47
N LYS A 393 36.89 -0.35 22.43
CA LYS A 393 37.79 -1.32 23.07
C LYS A 393 38.98 -1.65 22.17
N GLU A 394 38.74 -1.80 20.86
CA GLU A 394 39.78 -2.07 19.89
C GLU A 394 40.73 -0.88 19.68
N GLU A 395 40.22 0.36 19.74
CA GLU A 395 41.05 1.57 19.65
C GLU A 395 41.86 1.83 20.94
N ARG A 396 41.33 1.45 22.11
CA ARG A 396 42.08 1.48 23.39
C ARG A 396 43.16 0.41 23.49
N ASP A 397 42.92 -0.78 22.96
CA ASP A 397 43.91 -1.86 22.94
C ASP A 397 44.98 -1.63 21.85
N ALA A 398 44.65 -0.95 20.74
CA ALA A 398 45.60 -0.48 19.75
C ALA A 398 46.49 0.67 20.26
N ALA A 399 45.93 1.60 21.06
CA ALA A 399 46.71 2.65 21.71
C ALA A 399 47.68 2.08 22.77
N ARG A 400 47.25 1.10 23.58
CA ARG A 400 48.13 0.44 24.57
C ARG A 400 49.25 -0.41 23.96
N ARG A 401 49.09 -0.88 22.71
CA ARG A 401 50.16 -1.58 21.97
C ARG A 401 51.19 -0.63 21.37
N ARG A 402 50.86 0.66 21.19
CA ARG A 402 51.80 1.68 20.70
C ARG A 402 52.67 2.30 21.79
N GLU A 403 52.28 2.18 23.06
CA GLU A 403 53.08 2.65 24.22
C GLU A 403 54.05 1.59 24.77
N LYS A 404 54.06 0.36 24.23
CA LYS A 404 54.91 -0.75 24.70
C LYS A 404 55.93 -1.26 23.67
N ASN A 405 56.09 -0.56 22.56
CA ASN A 405 57.15 -0.79 21.57
C ASN A 405 58.06 0.43 21.44
#